data_AF-A0A9X7B3B4-F1
#
_entry.id   AF-A0A9X7B3B4-F1
#
_cell.length_a   1.000
_cell.length_b   1.000
_cell.length_c   1.000
_cell.angle_alpha   90.00
_cell.angle_beta   90.00
_cell.angle_gamma   90.00
#
_symmetry.space_group_name_H-M   'P 1'
#
loop_
_entity.id
_entity.type
_entity.pdbx_description
1 polymer ?
#
loop_
_entity_poly.entity_id
_entity_poly.type
_entity_poly.pdbx_seq_one_letter_code
_entity_poly.pdbx_strand_id
1 'polypeptide(L)'
;MGKYKYRELLLEQQNVEHELKRIERERNKTWPKKLMRKQKELDARYTRLSIQTNAGNLRHVIYSLYTEMGLSMKEFANELGAKESEIQNIIRQGIITEKLLDTICTYFHINKTEKIMRYIQQN
;
A
#
# COMPACT_ATOMS: atom_id res chain seq x y z
N MET A 1 16.70 -12.72 -2.80
CA MET A 1 16.14 -11.49 -2.20
C MET A 1 15.84 -11.78 -0.74
N GLY A 2 16.48 -11.07 0.18
CA GLY A 2 16.47 -11.39 1.61
C GLY A 2 15.18 -10.97 2.34
N LYS A 3 14.66 -11.91 3.12
CA LYS A 3 13.98 -11.83 4.43
C LYS A 3 12.76 -10.93 4.70
N TYR A 4 12.33 -10.02 3.82
CA TYR A 4 11.09 -9.25 4.07
C TYR A 4 9.95 -9.67 3.17
N LYS A 5 8.81 -9.95 3.79
CA LYS A 5 7.54 -10.18 3.14
C LYS A 5 7.07 -8.86 2.50
N TYR A 6 6.56 -8.89 1.27
CA TYR A 6 6.02 -7.72 0.56
C TYR A 6 5.06 -6.90 1.43
N ARG A 7 4.19 -7.57 2.18
CA ARG A 7 3.28 -6.93 3.14
C ARG A 7 4.02 -6.06 4.17
N GLU A 8 5.14 -6.55 4.71
CA GLU A 8 5.93 -5.82 5.70
C GLU A 8 6.58 -4.58 5.10
N LEU A 9 7.11 -4.68 3.88
CA LEU A 9 7.67 -3.55 3.15
C LEU A 9 6.61 -2.48 2.86
N LEU A 10 5.40 -2.92 2.51
CA LEU A 10 4.26 -2.03 2.27
C LEU A 10 3.86 -1.28 3.55
N LEU A 11 3.78 -1.97 4.69
CA LEU A 11 3.50 -1.35 5.98
C LEU A 11 4.58 -0.36 6.40
N GLU A 12 5.85 -0.73 6.21
CA GLU A 12 6.97 0.16 6.47
C GLU A 12 6.86 1.44 5.65
N GLN A 13 6.53 1.32 4.36
CA GLN A 13 6.33 2.49 3.52
C GLN A 13 5.20 3.38 4.01
N GLN A 14 4.05 2.80 4.39
CA GLN A 14 2.92 3.56 4.93
C GLN A 14 3.29 4.31 6.21
N ASN A 15 4.06 3.67 7.09
CA ASN A 15 4.57 4.28 8.32
C ASN A 15 5.53 5.44 8.04
N VAL A 16 6.46 5.25 7.10
CA VAL A 16 7.39 6.32 6.68
C VAL A 16 6.64 7.50 6.06
N GLU A 17 5.64 7.25 5.21
CA GLU A 17 4.80 8.29 4.63
C GLU A 17 4.05 9.09 5.71
N HIS A 18 3.50 8.40 6.71
CA HIS A 18 2.82 9.03 7.83
C HIS A 18 3.77 9.91 8.66
N GLU A 19 4.98 9.42 8.94
CA GLU A 19 6.02 10.18 9.65
C GLU A 19 6.45 11.43 8.88
N LEU A 20 6.62 11.34 7.55
CA LEU A 20 6.94 12.48 6.69
C LEU A 20 5.83 13.54 6.74
N LYS A 21 4.55 13.14 6.63
CA LYS A 21 3.41 14.05 6.77
C LYS A 21 3.36 14.72 8.15
N ARG A 22 3.74 14.01 9.22
CA ARG A 22 3.83 14.61 10.56
C ARG A 22 4.92 15.67 10.62
N ILE A 23 6.12 15.37 10.10
CA ILE A 23 7.23 16.33 10.06
C ILE A 23 6.85 17.56 9.24
N GLU A 24 6.18 17.40 8.11
CA GLU A 24 5.70 18.51 7.28
C GLU A 24 4.76 19.46 8.05
N ARG A 25 3.86 18.91 8.89
CA ARG A 25 2.98 19.71 9.76
C ARG A 25 3.74 20.44 10.87
N GLU A 26 4.74 19.79 11.47
CA GLU A 26 5.59 20.40 12.52
C GLU A 26 6.52 21.47 11.97
N ARG A 27 7.04 21.26 10.76
CA ARG A 27 7.88 22.18 9.99
C ARG A 27 7.22 23.54 9.81
N ASN A 28 5.91 23.55 9.55
CA ASN A 28 5.13 24.78 9.43
C ASN A 28 5.04 25.57 10.76
N LYS A 29 5.42 24.97 11.89
CA LYS A 29 5.44 25.61 13.22
C LYS A 29 6.85 25.99 13.66
N THR A 30 7.83 25.11 13.44
CA THR A 30 9.23 25.30 13.84
C THR A 30 10.17 24.54 12.90
N TRP A 31 11.38 25.05 12.66
CA TRP A 31 12.35 24.42 11.77
C TRP A 31 13.70 24.08 12.45
N PRO A 32 13.75 23.11 13.38
CA PRO A 32 15.01 22.67 13.98
C PRO A 32 15.86 21.85 12.98
N LYS A 33 17.19 22.01 13.03
CA LYS A 33 18.16 21.21 12.24
C LYS A 33 17.95 19.69 12.39
N LYS A 34 17.49 19.23 13.57
CA LYS A 34 17.19 17.82 13.84
C LYS A 34 16.02 17.30 12.99
N LEU A 35 14.97 18.10 12.81
CA LEU A 35 13.83 17.73 11.94
C LEU A 35 14.26 17.63 10.48
N MET A 36 15.12 18.53 10.00
CA MET A 36 15.66 18.46 8.63
C MET A 36 16.43 17.17 8.36
N ARG A 37 17.29 16.76 9.29
CA ARG A 37 18.07 15.51 9.16
C ARG A 37 17.15 14.30 9.12
N LYS A 38 16.19 14.24 10.05
CA LYS A 38 15.18 13.17 10.11
C LYS A 38 14.35 13.10 8.83
N GLN A 39 13.91 14.24 8.29
CA GLN A 39 13.16 14.30 7.03
C GLN A 39 13.98 13.71 5.87
N LYS A 40 15.24 14.14 5.71
CA LYS A 40 16.12 13.66 4.64
C LYS A 40 16.35 12.14 4.71
N GLU A 41 16.52 11.59 5.91
CA GLU A 41 16.66 10.15 6.11
C GLU A 41 15.38 9.39 5.77
N LEU A 42 14.21 9.91 6.17
CA LEU A 42 12.92 9.33 5.85
C LEU A 42 12.59 9.41 4.35
N ASP A 43 12.92 10.51 3.68
CA ASP A 43 12.74 10.67 2.23
C ASP A 43 13.55 9.60 1.47
N ALA A 44 14.83 9.43 1.82
CA ALA A 44 15.68 8.40 1.21
C ALA A 44 15.13 6.98 1.45
N ARG A 45 14.62 6.71 2.66
CA ARG A 45 13.97 5.44 3.00
C ARG A 45 12.67 5.24 2.21
N TYR A 46 11.84 6.27 2.09
CA TYR A 46 10.62 6.25 1.30
C TYR A 46 10.90 5.95 -0.17
N THR A 47 11.90 6.60 -0.77
CA THR A 47 12.29 6.34 -2.16
C THR A 47 12.71 4.90 -2.38
N ARG A 48 13.50 4.32 -1.46
CA ARG A 48 13.89 2.91 -1.56
C ARG A 48 12.69 1.98 -1.47
N LEU A 49 11.79 2.22 -0.50
CA LEU A 49 10.60 1.41 -0.30
C LEU A 49 9.63 1.54 -1.49
N SER A 50 9.44 2.74 -2.03
CA SER A 50 8.52 2.97 -3.15
C SER A 50 8.95 2.25 -4.43
N ILE A 51 10.26 2.14 -4.68
CA ILE A 51 10.82 1.34 -5.77
C ILE A 51 10.56 -0.15 -5.52
N GLN A 52 10.70 -0.62 -4.28
CA GLN A 52 10.52 -2.04 -3.95
C GLN A 52 9.06 -2.49 -3.95
N THR A 53 8.16 -1.69 -3.38
CA THR A 53 6.76 -2.07 -3.18
C THR A 53 5.87 -1.71 -4.35
N ASN A 54 6.25 -0.70 -5.15
CA ASN A 54 5.38 -0.09 -6.15
C ASN A 54 3.95 0.17 -5.63
N ALA A 55 3.82 0.64 -4.37
CA ALA A 55 2.54 0.73 -3.66
C ALA A 55 1.48 1.65 -4.31
N GLY A 56 1.88 2.47 -5.28
CA GLY A 56 0.95 3.29 -6.07
C GLY A 56 0.21 2.52 -7.16
N ASN A 57 0.64 1.30 -7.49
CA ASN A 57 0.02 0.45 -8.51
C ASN A 57 -0.82 -0.63 -7.83
N LEU A 58 -2.14 -0.43 -7.79
CA LEU A 58 -3.08 -1.36 -7.16
C LEU A 58 -2.94 -2.80 -7.68
N ARG A 59 -2.76 -2.97 -9.00
CA ARG A 59 -2.62 -4.31 -9.63
C ARG A 59 -1.43 -5.05 -9.03
N HIS A 60 -0.30 -4.36 -8.93
CA HIS A 60 0.91 -4.92 -8.35
C HIS A 60 0.73 -5.22 -6.86
N VAL A 61 0.12 -4.30 -6.09
CA VAL A 61 -0.12 -4.50 -4.66
C VAL A 61 -0.93 -5.76 -4.40
N ILE A 62 -2.08 -5.90 -5.06
CA ILE A 62 -2.95 -7.06 -4.87
C ILE A 62 -2.26 -8.35 -5.31
N TYR A 63 -1.63 -8.33 -6.50
CA TYR A 63 -0.89 -9.49 -7.01
C TYR A 63 0.20 -9.98 -6.05
N SER A 64 1.03 -9.06 -5.57
CA SER A 64 2.14 -9.37 -4.68
C SER A 64 1.66 -9.90 -3.33
N LEU A 65 0.56 -9.36 -2.78
CA LEU A 65 0.01 -9.78 -1.50
C LEU A 65 -0.50 -11.23 -1.52
N TYR A 66 -1.33 -11.60 -2.49
CA TYR A 66 -1.84 -12.98 -2.51
C TYR A 66 -0.79 -14.00 -2.97
N THR A 67 0.16 -13.57 -3.82
CA THR A 67 1.28 -14.44 -4.24
C THR A 67 2.23 -14.71 -3.09
N GLU A 68 2.48 -13.74 -2.20
CA GLU A 68 3.25 -13.95 -0.96
C GLU A 68 2.64 -15.04 -0.07
N MET A 69 1.31 -15.16 -0.07
CA MET A 69 0.59 -16.21 0.66
C MET A 69 0.61 -17.56 -0.04
N GLY A 70 1.11 -17.64 -1.28
CA GLY A 70 1.07 -18.84 -2.11
C GLY A 70 -0.32 -19.17 -2.65
N LEU A 71 -1.24 -18.20 -2.68
CA LEU A 71 -2.60 -18.39 -3.17
C LEU A 71 -2.68 -18.15 -4.68
N SER A 72 -3.56 -18.88 -5.36
CA SER A 72 -4.08 -18.48 -6.66
C SER A 72 -5.09 -17.34 -6.53
N MET A 73 -5.37 -16.67 -7.64
CA MET A 73 -6.41 -15.63 -7.72
C MET A 73 -7.79 -16.14 -7.24
N LYS A 74 -8.14 -17.38 -7.58
CA LYS A 74 -9.40 -18.00 -7.18
C LYS A 74 -9.46 -18.28 -5.68
N GLU A 75 -8.40 -18.84 -5.11
CA GLU A 75 -8.32 -19.09 -3.66
C GLU A 75 -8.37 -17.78 -2.88
N PHE A 76 -7.65 -16.76 -3.33
CA PHE A 76 -7.69 -15.45 -2.72
C PHE A 76 -9.08 -14.80 -2.80
N ALA A 77 -9.79 -14.93 -3.92
CA ALA A 77 -11.18 -14.47 -4.00
C ALA A 77 -12.08 -15.17 -2.97
N ASN A 78 -11.93 -16.49 -2.81
CA ASN A 78 -12.68 -17.27 -1.84
C ASN A 78 -12.38 -16.85 -0.39
N GLU A 79 -11.11 -16.61 -0.05
CA GLU A 79 -10.69 -16.11 1.28
C GLU A 79 -11.37 -14.78 1.64
N LEU A 80 -11.62 -13.93 0.64
CA LEU A 80 -12.29 -12.65 0.82
C LEU A 80 -13.82 -12.72 0.71
N GLY A 81 -14.39 -13.89 0.39
CA GLY A 81 -15.82 -14.03 0.06
C GLY A 81 -16.24 -13.25 -1.19
N ALA A 82 -15.31 -13.04 -2.14
CA ALA A 82 -15.49 -12.30 -3.38
C ALA A 82 -15.56 -13.25 -4.59
N LYS A 83 -16.02 -12.74 -5.73
CA LYS A 83 -15.95 -13.49 -7.00
C LYS A 83 -14.56 -13.38 -7.59
N GLU A 84 -14.06 -14.45 -8.20
CA GLU A 84 -12.79 -14.45 -8.93
C GLU A 84 -12.73 -13.34 -10.00
N SER A 85 -13.85 -13.07 -10.67
CA SER A 85 -13.99 -11.97 -11.64
C SER A 85 -13.71 -10.58 -11.05
N GLU A 86 -14.02 -10.36 -9.77
CA GLU A 86 -13.72 -9.09 -9.11
C GLU A 86 -12.22 -8.91 -8.92
N ILE A 87 -11.51 -9.97 -8.51
CA ILE A 87 -10.05 -9.94 -8.42
C ILE A 87 -9.42 -9.80 -9.81
N GLN A 88 -9.96 -10.47 -10.81
CA GLN A 88 -9.51 -10.34 -12.19
C GLN A 88 -9.66 -8.91 -12.72
N ASN A 89 -10.77 -8.22 -12.41
CA ASN A 89 -10.98 -6.81 -12.76
C ASN A 89 -9.93 -5.91 -12.11
N ILE A 90 -9.59 -6.17 -10.84
CA ILE A 90 -8.49 -5.44 -10.18
C ILE A 90 -7.20 -5.64 -10.96
N ILE A 91 -6.79 -6.88 -11.25
CA ILE A 91 -5.50 -7.15 -11.90
C ILE A 91 -5.43 -6.64 -13.34
N ARG A 92 -6.50 -6.79 -14.12
CA ARG A 92 -6.51 -6.42 -15.54
C ARG A 92 -6.80 -4.95 -15.79
N GLN A 93 -7.72 -4.37 -15.02
CA GLN A 93 -8.27 -3.04 -15.26
C GLN A 93 -7.85 -2.05 -14.17
N GLY A 94 -7.42 -2.53 -13.00
CA GLY A 94 -7.15 -1.67 -11.86
C GLY A 94 -8.43 -1.12 -11.25
N ILE A 95 -9.57 -1.77 -11.46
CA ILE A 95 -10.85 -1.28 -10.94
C ILE A 95 -11.22 -2.10 -9.72
N ILE A 96 -11.61 -1.42 -8.64
CA ILE A 96 -12.05 -2.05 -7.40
C ILE A 96 -13.28 -1.34 -6.83
N THR A 97 -14.14 -2.06 -6.13
CA THR A 97 -15.22 -1.45 -5.35
C THR A 97 -14.69 -1.02 -3.98
N GLU A 98 -15.26 0.02 -3.38
CA GLU A 98 -14.85 0.44 -2.02
C GLU A 98 -14.98 -0.71 -1.01
N LYS A 99 -16.09 -1.47 -1.06
CA LYS A 99 -16.31 -2.62 -0.19
C LYS A 99 -15.22 -3.68 -0.30
N LEU A 100 -14.80 -4.02 -1.52
CA LEU A 100 -13.75 -5.03 -1.73
C LEU A 100 -12.39 -4.49 -1.29
N LEU A 101 -12.11 -3.21 -1.55
CA LEU A 101 -10.91 -2.55 -1.04
C LEU A 101 -10.85 -2.60 0.49
N ASP A 102 -11.96 -2.33 1.18
CA ASP A 102 -12.05 -2.36 2.64
C ASP A 102 -11.80 -3.75 3.20
N THR A 103 -12.36 -4.76 2.52
CA THR A 103 -12.18 -6.17 2.86
C THR A 103 -10.70 -6.55 2.76
N ILE A 104 -10.03 -6.19 1.66
CA ILE A 104 -8.60 -6.43 1.45
C ILE A 104 -7.74 -5.68 2.48
N CYS A 105 -8.02 -4.40 2.70
CA CYS A 105 -7.28 -3.59 3.67
C CYS A 105 -7.40 -4.17 5.09
N THR A 106 -8.59 -4.64 5.45
CA THR A 106 -8.84 -5.31 6.74
C THR A 106 -8.08 -6.63 6.82
N TYR A 107 -8.19 -7.49 5.80
CA TYR A 107 -7.55 -8.80 5.74
C TYR A 107 -6.03 -8.71 5.90
N PHE A 108 -5.39 -7.78 5.18
CA PHE A 108 -3.95 -7.58 5.27
C PHE A 108 -3.53 -6.59 6.36
N HIS A 109 -4.46 -6.01 7.12
CA HIS A 109 -4.20 -4.91 8.06
C HIS A 109 -3.34 -3.79 7.46
N ILE A 110 -3.65 -3.36 6.24
CA ILE A 110 -2.98 -2.26 5.54
C ILE A 110 -3.92 -1.05 5.44
N ASN A 111 -3.36 0.16 5.36
CA ASN A 111 -4.17 1.37 5.27
C ASN A 111 -4.69 1.62 3.85
N LYS A 112 -5.90 2.17 3.75
CA LYS A 112 -6.37 2.83 2.52
C LYS A 112 -5.56 4.11 2.30
N THR A 113 -4.78 4.15 1.24
CA THR A 113 -4.02 5.35 0.85
C THR A 113 -4.77 6.11 -0.24
N GLU A 114 -4.56 7.43 -0.32
CA GLU A 114 -5.14 8.25 -1.41
C GLU A 114 -4.79 7.72 -2.80
N LYS A 115 -3.58 7.18 -2.98
CA LYS A 115 -3.15 6.58 -4.26
C LYS A 115 -3.99 5.36 -4.62
N ILE A 116 -4.29 4.50 -3.65
CA ILE A 116 -5.12 3.30 -3.86
C ILE A 116 -6.60 3.67 -4.04
N MET A 117 -7.11 4.66 -3.30
CA MET A 117 -8.51 5.10 -3.40
C MET A 117 -8.88 5.64 -4.79
N ARG A 118 -7.90 6.13 -5.58
CA ARG A 118 -8.12 6.58 -6.98
C ARG A 118 -8.59 5.47 -7.92
N TYR A 119 -8.42 4.22 -7.54
CA TYR A 119 -8.84 3.05 -8.32
C TYR A 119 -10.26 2.57 -7.98
N ILE A 120 -10.90 3.18 -6.98
CA ILE A 120 -12.31 2.91 -6.67
C ILE A 120 -13.14 3.34 -7.88
N GLN A 121 -13.98 2.43 -8.37
CA GLN A 121 -14.91 2.73 -9.46
C GLN A 121 -15.80 3.90 -9.05
N GLN A 122 -15.59 5.07 -9.67
CA GLN A 122 -16.51 6.18 -9.58
C GLN A 122 -17.69 5.86 -10.50
N ASN A 123 -18.83 5.53 -9.91
CA ASN A 123 -20.10 5.46 -10.64
C ASN A 123 -20.53 6.85 -11.09
#